data_AF-A0A932WC13-F1
#
_entry.id   AF-A0A932WC13-F1
#
_cell.length_a   1.000
_cell.length_b   1.000
_cell.length_c   1.000
_cell.angle_alpha   90.00
_cell.angle_beta   90.00
_cell.angle_gamma   90.00
#
_symmetry.space_group_name_H-M   'P 1'
#
loop_
_entity.id
_entity.type
_entity.pdbx_description
1 polymer ?
#
loop_
_entity_poly.entity_id
_entity_poly.type
_entity_poly.pdbx_seq_one_letter_code
_entity_poly.pdbx_strand_id
1 'polypeptide(L)'
;MSADRERLPAEQVRGSPGIDTAAQMDGEVSAGFLAIVRDLVWELHPHLRHSTSVGLDSDLDRDLALDSLGRAELILRLDKAFKVRLPDHLLSEADTPRELLRAVLAARPGRRATLESVVAAAVALPEIAAPSTAATLIDVLEHHVHAHGNRPHIRIWHGEGDETCLTYADLHEASCRIASGLLERGLAAGDRVAVMLPTDAAFFEAFFGVLYAGGVPVPVYPPFRRAQVEEHLRRQAGILRNAEAGFLVVTPELRNVGS
;
A
#
# COMPACT_ATOMS: atom_id res chain seq x y z
N MET A 1 30.64 -11.23 76.44
CA MET A 1 29.67 -11.05 75.35
C MET A 1 30.22 -9.98 74.42
N SER A 2 30.93 -10.39 73.36
CA SER A 2 31.38 -9.50 72.29
C SER A 2 31.14 -10.22 70.97
N ALA A 3 30.56 -9.48 70.03
CA ALA A 3 30.13 -9.96 68.72
C ALA A 3 31.33 -10.37 67.87
N ASP A 4 31.19 -11.48 67.14
CA ASP A 4 32.06 -11.77 66.02
C ASP A 4 31.24 -12.12 64.77
N ARG A 5 31.62 -11.48 63.67
CA ARG A 5 31.01 -11.56 62.34
C ARG A 5 31.68 -12.71 61.60
N GLU A 6 30.91 -13.69 61.15
CA GLU A 6 31.34 -14.53 60.04
C GLU A 6 30.33 -14.53 58.89
N ARG A 7 30.90 -14.35 57.70
CA ARG A 7 30.29 -14.05 56.41
C ARG A 7 29.75 -15.32 55.78
N LEU A 8 28.58 -15.22 55.15
CA LEU A 8 28.11 -16.16 54.13
C LEU A 8 28.89 -15.92 52.81
N PRO A 9 29.21 -16.95 52.01
CA PRO A 9 29.81 -16.77 50.71
C PRO A 9 28.77 -16.31 49.68
N ALA A 10 29.21 -15.37 48.84
CA ALA A 10 28.53 -14.90 47.65
C ALA A 10 28.76 -15.85 46.45
N GLU A 11 28.07 -15.53 45.35
CA GLU A 11 28.20 -16.08 43.98
C GLU A 11 27.43 -17.36 43.64
N GLN A 12 26.20 -17.14 43.15
CA GLN A 12 25.88 -17.52 41.77
C GLN A 12 24.72 -16.65 41.25
N VAL A 13 25.07 -15.47 40.72
CA VAL A 13 24.18 -14.73 39.82
C VAL A 13 24.18 -15.47 38.49
N ARG A 14 23.19 -16.34 38.27
CA ARG A 14 22.87 -16.82 36.92
C ARG A 14 22.37 -15.61 36.13
N GLY A 15 23.18 -15.13 35.19
CA GLY A 15 22.73 -14.20 34.17
C GLY A 15 21.55 -14.79 33.40
N SER A 16 20.50 -13.99 33.23
CA SER A 16 19.28 -14.34 32.51
C SER A 16 19.58 -14.53 31.01
N PRO A 17 19.34 -15.71 30.41
CA PRO A 17 19.71 -16.02 29.01
C PRO A 17 18.78 -15.42 27.93
N GLY A 18 17.82 -14.58 28.30
CA GLY A 18 16.72 -14.16 27.40
C GLY A 18 17.01 -12.96 26.49
N ILE A 19 17.83 -11.99 26.94
CA ILE A 19 18.01 -10.71 26.20
C ILE A 19 19.16 -10.82 25.19
N ASP A 20 20.27 -11.48 25.55
CA ASP A 20 21.41 -11.67 24.64
C ASP A 20 21.05 -12.51 23.41
N THR A 21 20.18 -13.53 23.59
CA THR A 21 19.77 -14.41 22.48
C THR A 21 18.98 -13.66 21.40
N ALA A 22 18.07 -12.76 21.80
CA ALA A 22 17.26 -11.99 20.85
C ALA A 22 18.09 -10.95 20.08
N ALA A 23 18.98 -10.23 20.77
CA ALA A 23 19.87 -9.25 20.14
C ALA A 23 20.88 -9.91 19.19
N GLN A 24 21.37 -11.10 19.55
CA GLN A 24 22.29 -11.88 18.72
C GLN A 24 21.58 -12.47 17.50
N MET A 25 20.33 -12.92 17.65
CA MET A 25 19.49 -13.34 16.52
C MET A 25 19.20 -12.16 15.57
N ASP A 26 18.83 -10.98 16.07
CA ASP A 26 18.57 -9.82 15.19
C ASP A 26 19.84 -9.37 14.44
N GLY A 27 21.02 -9.55 15.05
CA GLY A 27 22.31 -9.32 14.42
C GLY A 27 22.58 -10.27 13.24
N GLU A 28 22.35 -11.57 13.41
CA GLU A 28 22.52 -12.58 12.34
C GLU A 28 21.57 -12.31 11.16
N VAL A 29 20.38 -11.82 11.45
CA VAL A 29 19.34 -11.53 10.46
C VAL A 29 19.68 -10.28 9.67
N SER A 30 20.16 -9.24 10.35
CA SER A 30 20.64 -8.02 9.71
C SER A 30 21.81 -8.33 8.77
N ALA A 31 22.72 -9.22 9.18
CA ALA A 31 23.85 -9.65 8.34
C ALA A 31 23.38 -10.46 7.12
N GLY A 32 22.50 -11.44 7.29
CA GLY A 32 21.93 -12.23 6.19
C GLY A 32 21.10 -11.37 5.23
N PHE A 33 20.40 -10.37 5.75
CA PHE A 33 19.61 -9.43 4.97
C PHE A 33 20.49 -8.58 4.07
N LEU A 34 21.53 -7.96 4.64
CA LEU A 34 22.48 -7.15 3.87
C LEU A 34 23.24 -7.96 2.82
N ALA A 35 23.49 -9.25 3.08
CA ALA A 35 24.10 -10.13 2.09
C ALA A 35 23.20 -10.28 0.85
N ILE A 36 21.90 -10.53 1.04
CA ILE A 36 20.93 -10.65 -0.07
C ILE A 36 20.83 -9.35 -0.87
N VAL A 37 20.74 -8.20 -0.19
CA VAL A 37 20.71 -6.89 -0.85
C VAL A 37 21.96 -6.69 -1.69
N ARG A 38 23.13 -6.98 -1.11
CA ARG A 38 24.42 -6.79 -1.78
C ARG A 38 24.59 -7.72 -2.98
N ASP A 39 24.22 -8.99 -2.84
CA ASP A 39 24.31 -9.98 -3.91
C ASP A 39 23.45 -9.57 -5.10
N LEU A 40 22.22 -9.10 -4.85
CA LEU A 40 21.34 -8.61 -5.91
C LEU A 40 21.90 -7.36 -6.60
N VAL A 41 22.35 -6.36 -5.82
CA VAL A 41 22.94 -5.14 -6.39
C VAL A 41 24.13 -5.47 -7.27
N TRP A 42 24.97 -6.43 -6.87
CA TRP A 42 26.15 -6.85 -7.61
C TRP A 42 25.88 -7.79 -8.79
N GLU A 43 24.71 -8.42 -8.82
CA GLU A 43 24.20 -9.20 -9.96
C GLU A 43 23.65 -8.26 -11.03
N LEU A 44 22.85 -7.28 -10.63
CA LEU A 44 22.26 -6.28 -11.52
C LEU A 44 23.30 -5.28 -12.03
N HIS A 45 24.24 -4.86 -11.17
CA HIS A 45 25.23 -3.84 -11.47
C HIS A 45 26.66 -4.29 -11.09
N PRO A 46 27.30 -5.15 -11.92
CA PRO A 46 28.63 -5.69 -11.60
C PRO A 46 29.73 -4.64 -11.40
N HIS A 47 29.57 -3.47 -12.01
CA HIS A 47 30.50 -2.35 -11.93
C HIS A 47 30.45 -1.64 -10.57
N LEU A 48 29.35 -1.76 -9.80
CA LEU A 48 29.22 -1.17 -8.47
C LEU A 48 29.93 -1.98 -7.36
N ARG A 49 30.45 -3.18 -7.68
CA ARG A 49 31.13 -4.09 -6.73
C ARG A 49 32.29 -3.47 -5.97
N HIS A 50 32.99 -2.53 -6.60
CA HIS A 50 34.20 -1.93 -6.04
C HIS A 50 34.01 -0.46 -5.62
N SER A 51 32.87 0.15 -5.92
CA SER A 51 32.61 1.59 -5.73
C SER A 51 31.53 1.91 -4.71
N THR A 52 30.64 0.96 -4.40
CA THR A 52 29.46 1.24 -3.55
C THR A 52 29.46 0.37 -2.30
N SER A 53 29.40 1.02 -1.13
CA SER A 53 29.14 0.34 0.14
C SER A 53 27.64 0.14 0.33
N VAL A 54 27.17 -1.10 0.28
CA VAL A 54 25.77 -1.45 0.58
C VAL A 54 25.57 -1.43 2.09
N GLY A 55 24.93 -0.37 2.61
CA GLY A 55 24.58 -0.19 4.02
C GLY A 55 23.07 -0.21 4.25
N LEU A 56 22.65 -0.28 5.51
CA LEU A 56 21.23 -0.25 5.87
C LEU A 56 20.56 1.10 5.57
N ASP A 57 21.34 2.17 5.55
CA ASP A 57 20.87 3.54 5.30
C ASP A 57 21.15 4.01 3.86
N SER A 58 21.64 3.12 3.00
CA SER A 58 21.82 3.43 1.57
C SER A 58 20.46 3.64 0.90
N ASP A 59 20.40 4.62 0.00
CA ASP A 59 19.20 4.86 -0.80
C ASP A 59 19.04 3.75 -1.86
N LEU A 60 17.90 3.06 -1.86
CA LEU A 60 17.64 1.93 -2.76
C LEU A 60 17.73 2.35 -4.24
N ASP A 61 17.32 3.57 -4.58
CA ASP A 61 17.27 4.05 -5.96
C ASP A 61 18.57 4.79 -6.34
N ARG A 62 19.02 5.72 -5.51
CA ARG A 62 20.16 6.61 -5.83
C ARG A 62 21.51 5.95 -5.60
N ASP A 63 21.66 5.23 -4.50
CA ASP A 63 22.95 4.64 -4.12
C ASP A 63 23.09 3.22 -4.66
N LEU A 64 21.99 2.47 -4.67
CA LEU A 64 21.97 1.05 -5.05
C LEU A 64 21.44 0.79 -6.47
N ALA A 65 20.93 1.83 -7.14
CA ALA A 65 20.43 1.76 -8.52
C ALA A 65 19.36 0.66 -8.73
N LEU A 66 18.53 0.40 -7.71
CA LEU A 66 17.45 -0.57 -7.80
C LEU A 66 16.22 0.10 -8.41
N ASP A 67 15.90 -0.26 -9.65
CA ASP A 67 14.65 0.13 -10.28
C ASP A 67 13.45 -0.69 -9.73
N SER A 68 12.25 -0.45 -10.25
CA SER A 68 11.04 -1.16 -9.80
C SER A 68 11.14 -2.68 -9.94
N LEU A 69 11.85 -3.18 -10.97
CA LEU A 69 12.04 -4.61 -11.17
C LEU A 69 13.04 -5.18 -10.16
N GLY A 70 14.17 -4.48 -9.95
CA GLY A 70 15.17 -4.84 -8.97
C GLY A 70 14.61 -4.86 -7.54
N ARG A 71 13.70 -3.92 -7.22
CA ARG A 71 12.99 -3.89 -5.93
C ARG A 71 12.01 -5.06 -5.78
N ALA A 72 11.29 -5.43 -6.84
CA ALA A 72 10.41 -6.59 -6.83
C ALA A 72 11.18 -7.91 -6.64
N GLU A 73 12.30 -8.08 -7.34
CA GLU A 73 13.20 -9.22 -7.17
C GLU A 73 13.81 -9.25 -5.76
N LEU A 74 14.18 -8.09 -5.20
CA LEU A 74 14.68 -8.00 -3.83
C LEU A 74 13.66 -8.53 -2.84
N ILE A 75 12.41 -8.06 -2.92
CA ILE A 75 11.33 -8.53 -2.05
C ILE A 75 11.11 -10.03 -2.19
N LEU A 76 11.09 -10.56 -3.41
CA LEU A 76 10.92 -12.00 -3.65
C LEU A 76 12.03 -12.83 -2.98
N ARG A 77 13.29 -12.39 -3.08
CA ARG A 77 14.43 -13.05 -2.44
C ARG A 77 14.35 -12.99 -0.92
N LEU A 78 13.93 -11.83 -0.37
CA LEU A 78 13.76 -11.64 1.07
C LEU A 78 12.64 -12.51 1.63
N ASP A 79 11.48 -12.56 0.97
CA ASP A 79 10.35 -13.44 1.32
C ASP A 79 10.80 -14.89 1.39
N LYS A 80 11.52 -15.35 0.35
CA LYS A 80 12.04 -16.72 0.26
C LYS A 80 13.08 -17.01 1.35
N ALA A 81 14.05 -16.12 1.56
CA ALA A 81 15.15 -16.34 2.49
C ALA A 81 14.69 -16.31 3.95
N PHE A 82 13.80 -15.39 4.29
CA PHE A 82 13.32 -15.21 5.66
C PHE A 82 11.99 -15.91 5.96
N LYS A 83 11.39 -16.57 4.96
CA LYS A 83 10.09 -17.26 5.06
C LYS A 83 8.98 -16.34 5.58
N VAL A 84 8.99 -15.11 5.10
CA VAL A 84 8.02 -14.04 5.41
C VAL A 84 7.22 -13.68 4.16
N ARG A 85 6.21 -12.82 4.34
CA ARG A 85 5.48 -12.16 3.26
C ARG A 85 5.54 -10.67 3.54
N LEU A 86 6.42 -9.97 2.84
CA LEU A 86 6.54 -8.53 2.95
C LEU A 86 5.34 -7.85 2.27
N PRO A 87 4.79 -6.78 2.86
CA PRO A 87 3.69 -6.02 2.24
C PRO A 87 4.08 -5.41 0.89
N ASP A 88 3.15 -5.46 -0.06
CA ASP A 88 3.37 -4.94 -1.42
C ASP A 88 3.65 -3.42 -1.44
N HIS A 89 3.15 -2.65 -0.46
CA HIS A 89 3.42 -1.21 -0.36
C HIS A 89 4.91 -0.88 -0.14
N LEU A 90 5.71 -1.82 0.37
CA LEU A 90 7.14 -1.62 0.55
C LEU A 90 7.89 -1.51 -0.78
N LEU A 91 7.33 -2.01 -1.88
CA LEU A 91 7.86 -1.77 -3.22
C LEU A 91 7.99 -0.28 -3.52
N SER A 92 7.13 0.55 -2.95
CA SER A 92 7.07 1.99 -3.18
C SER A 92 7.53 2.85 -2.00
N GLU A 93 7.31 2.39 -0.77
CA GLU A 93 7.49 3.22 0.43
C GLU A 93 8.87 3.08 1.07
N ALA A 94 9.54 1.95 0.88
CA ALA A 94 10.87 1.76 1.46
C ALA A 94 11.90 2.59 0.67
N ASP A 95 12.55 3.55 1.31
CA ASP A 95 13.65 4.30 0.71
C ASP A 95 15.00 3.63 1.03
N THR A 96 15.05 2.86 2.12
CA THR A 96 16.28 2.25 2.63
C THR A 96 16.16 0.75 2.93
N PRO A 97 17.24 -0.03 2.83
CA PRO A 97 17.26 -1.41 3.27
C PRO A 97 16.87 -1.59 4.75
N ARG A 98 17.08 -0.58 5.61
CA ARG A 98 16.65 -0.60 7.01
C ARG A 98 15.15 -0.77 7.17
N GLU A 99 14.35 -0.13 6.32
CA GLU A 99 12.89 -0.20 6.38
C GLU A 99 12.39 -1.58 5.98
N LEU A 100 12.98 -2.16 4.93
CA LEU A 100 12.73 -3.55 4.54
C LEU A 100 13.14 -4.53 5.65
N LEU A 101 14.30 -4.32 6.29
CA LEU A 101 14.75 -5.15 7.41
C LEU A 101 13.79 -5.08 8.61
N ARG A 102 13.26 -3.89 8.95
CA ARG A 102 12.23 -3.75 9.99
C ARG A 102 10.99 -4.58 9.68
N ALA A 103 10.55 -4.57 8.42
CA ALA A 103 9.40 -5.36 7.99
C ALA A 103 9.69 -6.88 8.06
N VAL A 104 10.89 -7.31 7.65
CA VAL A 104 11.33 -8.72 7.79
C VAL A 104 11.34 -9.16 9.25
N LEU A 105 11.84 -8.33 10.17
CA LEU A 105 11.87 -8.62 11.60
C LEU A 105 10.46 -8.67 12.19
N ALA A 106 9.56 -7.80 11.74
CA ALA A 106 8.16 -7.76 12.19
C ALA A 106 7.33 -8.96 11.71
N ALA A 107 7.62 -9.52 10.52
CA ALA A 107 6.85 -10.58 9.87
C ALA A 107 7.19 -12.03 10.30
N ARG A 108 8.09 -12.21 11.29
CA ARG A 108 8.62 -13.54 11.68
C ARG A 108 7.61 -14.46 12.39
N PRO A 109 7.79 -15.80 12.28
CA PRO A 109 6.90 -16.79 12.89
C PRO A 109 7.13 -16.81 14.41
N GLY A 110 6.33 -16.01 15.08
CA GLY A 110 6.27 -15.75 16.51
C GLY A 110 5.23 -14.69 16.83
N ARG A 111 4.86 -13.89 15.81
CA ARG A 111 3.75 -12.93 15.79
C ARG A 111 2.67 -13.30 14.77
N ARG A 112 2.60 -14.58 14.41
CA ARG A 112 1.90 -15.15 13.24
C ARG A 112 0.51 -15.70 13.62
N ALA A 113 -0.43 -14.80 13.95
CA ALA A 113 -1.81 -15.22 14.24
C ALA A 113 -2.90 -14.42 13.51
N THR A 114 -2.56 -13.46 12.65
CA THR A 114 -3.59 -12.54 12.08
C THR A 114 -3.78 -12.62 10.57
N LEU A 115 -2.83 -13.12 9.78
CA LEU A 115 -2.92 -13.03 8.31
C LEU A 115 -3.57 -14.25 7.63
N GLU A 116 -3.60 -15.43 8.25
CA GLU A 116 -4.34 -16.59 7.71
C GLU A 116 -5.87 -16.45 7.85
N SER A 117 -6.34 -15.47 8.65
CA SER A 117 -7.77 -15.19 8.86
C SER A 117 -8.40 -14.31 7.76
N VAL A 118 -7.59 -13.61 6.96
CA VAL A 118 -8.09 -12.56 6.05
C VAL A 118 -8.68 -13.12 4.76
N VAL A 119 -8.03 -14.13 4.17
CA VAL A 119 -8.55 -14.79 2.96
C VAL A 119 -9.68 -15.78 3.30
N ALA A 120 -9.77 -16.22 4.56
CA ALA A 120 -10.71 -17.24 5.01
C ALA A 120 -12.10 -16.70 5.44
N ALA A 121 -12.32 -15.38 5.43
CA ALA A 121 -13.60 -14.76 5.77
C ALA A 121 -14.23 -13.98 4.60
N ALA A 122 -13.93 -14.37 3.36
CA ALA A 122 -14.88 -14.14 2.27
C ALA A 122 -16.07 -15.08 2.53
N VAL A 123 -17.03 -14.63 3.33
CA VAL A 123 -18.35 -15.25 3.39
C VAL A 123 -18.83 -15.30 1.93
N ALA A 124 -18.89 -16.51 1.36
CA ALA A 124 -19.34 -16.69 0.00
C ALA A 124 -20.78 -16.17 -0.06
N LEU A 125 -20.96 -14.97 -0.62
CA LEU A 125 -22.28 -14.38 -0.75
C LEU A 125 -23.06 -15.20 -1.79
N PRO A 126 -24.37 -15.39 -1.60
CA PRO A 126 -25.20 -16.13 -2.56
C PRO A 126 -25.06 -15.54 -3.95
N GLU A 127 -25.02 -16.37 -4.98
CA GLU A 127 -24.97 -15.91 -6.37
C GLU A 127 -26.23 -15.07 -6.69
N ILE A 128 -26.05 -13.95 -7.39
CA ILE A 128 -27.13 -13.06 -7.81
C ILE A 128 -27.13 -12.98 -9.34
N ALA A 129 -28.32 -12.87 -9.93
CA ALA A 129 -28.45 -12.75 -11.37
C ALA A 129 -27.76 -11.48 -11.87
N ALA A 130 -27.01 -11.59 -12.96
CA ALA A 130 -26.42 -10.44 -13.62
C ALA A 130 -27.52 -9.60 -14.30
N PRO A 131 -27.44 -8.26 -14.26
CA PRO A 131 -28.38 -7.37 -14.94
C PRO A 131 -28.13 -7.36 -16.45
N SER A 132 -28.54 -8.44 -17.13
CA SER A 132 -28.29 -8.66 -18.56
C SER A 132 -28.96 -7.64 -19.50
N THR A 133 -29.90 -6.83 -18.98
CA THR A 133 -30.60 -5.78 -19.72
C THR A 133 -30.02 -4.38 -19.49
N ALA A 134 -29.02 -4.22 -18.61
CA ALA A 134 -28.37 -2.94 -18.35
C ALA A 134 -27.58 -2.48 -19.58
N ALA A 135 -27.72 -1.22 -19.99
CA ALA A 135 -27.02 -0.64 -21.12
C ALA A 135 -25.78 0.16 -20.70
N THR A 136 -25.76 0.63 -19.45
CA THR A 136 -24.67 1.43 -18.89
C THR A 136 -24.20 0.89 -17.54
N LEU A 137 -23.02 1.33 -17.07
CA LEU A 137 -22.52 0.97 -15.74
C LEU A 137 -23.42 1.50 -14.61
N ILE A 138 -24.07 2.66 -14.81
CA ILE A 138 -25.01 3.20 -13.82
C ILE A 138 -26.29 2.36 -13.78
N ASP A 139 -26.77 1.81 -14.91
CA ASP A 139 -27.91 0.88 -14.92
C ASP A 139 -27.61 -0.40 -14.14
N VAL A 140 -26.37 -0.92 -14.26
CA VAL A 140 -25.91 -2.09 -13.49
C VAL A 140 -25.93 -1.78 -11.99
N LEU A 141 -25.40 -0.63 -11.59
CA LEU A 141 -25.36 -0.23 -10.19
C LEU A 141 -26.78 -0.01 -9.65
N GLU A 142 -27.64 0.72 -10.37
CA GLU A 142 -29.04 0.97 -9.97
C GLU A 142 -29.84 -0.33 -9.83
N HIS A 143 -29.67 -1.28 -10.75
CA HIS A 143 -30.31 -2.59 -10.63
C HIS A 143 -29.94 -3.27 -9.31
N HIS A 144 -28.66 -3.27 -8.94
CA HIS A 144 -28.20 -3.87 -7.71
C HIS A 144 -28.56 -3.06 -6.46
N VAL A 145 -28.65 -1.73 -6.54
CA VAL A 145 -29.16 -0.89 -5.45
C VAL A 145 -30.62 -1.23 -5.16
N HIS A 146 -31.45 -1.35 -6.19
CA HIS A 146 -32.87 -1.68 -6.04
C HIS A 146 -33.12 -3.10 -5.53
N ALA A 147 -32.39 -4.10 -6.05
CA ALA A 147 -32.57 -5.49 -5.66
C ALA A 147 -31.84 -5.87 -4.36
N HIS A 148 -30.66 -5.29 -4.14
CA HIS A 148 -29.65 -5.76 -3.18
C HIS A 148 -28.85 -4.62 -2.52
N GLY A 149 -29.47 -3.46 -2.24
CA GLY A 149 -28.77 -2.27 -1.75
C GLY A 149 -27.81 -2.51 -0.56
N ASN A 150 -28.21 -3.29 0.44
CA ASN A 150 -27.39 -3.57 1.63
C ASN A 150 -26.34 -4.68 1.43
N ARG A 151 -26.24 -5.25 0.23
CA ARG A 151 -25.28 -6.31 -0.05
C ARG A 151 -23.87 -5.72 -0.17
N PRO A 152 -22.86 -6.30 0.51
CA PRO A 152 -21.45 -5.96 0.30
C PRO A 152 -21.08 -6.03 -1.18
N HIS A 153 -20.49 -4.95 -1.69
CA HIS A 153 -20.05 -4.83 -3.08
C HIS A 153 -18.53 -4.72 -3.19
N ILE A 154 -17.92 -3.79 -2.44
CA ILE A 154 -16.48 -3.52 -2.51
C ILE A 154 -15.88 -3.71 -1.11
N ARG A 155 -14.81 -4.50 -1.02
CA ARG A 155 -14.02 -4.70 0.21
C ARG A 155 -12.63 -4.12 -0.03
N ILE A 156 -12.26 -3.10 0.75
CA ILE A 156 -10.98 -2.38 0.65
C ILE A 156 -10.14 -2.77 1.84
N TRP A 157 -8.93 -3.26 1.57
CA TRP A 157 -7.99 -3.68 2.60
C TRP A 157 -7.01 -2.56 2.93
N HIS A 158 -6.97 -2.11 4.19
CA HIS A 158 -6.10 -1.00 4.62
C HIS A 158 -4.77 -1.47 5.25
N GLY A 159 -4.61 -2.79 5.44
CA GLY A 159 -3.49 -3.37 6.18
C GLY A 159 -3.84 -3.60 7.66
N GLU A 160 -2.99 -4.31 8.39
CA GLU A 160 -3.17 -4.64 9.83
C GLU A 160 -4.49 -5.33 10.23
N GLY A 161 -5.23 -5.87 9.25
CA GLY A 161 -6.55 -6.48 9.49
C GLY A 161 -7.70 -5.47 9.49
N ASP A 162 -7.43 -4.22 9.15
CA ASP A 162 -8.45 -3.20 8.92
C ASP A 162 -9.00 -3.29 7.48
N GLU A 163 -10.32 -3.22 7.38
CA GLU A 163 -11.06 -3.38 6.14
C GLU A 163 -12.26 -2.43 6.13
N THR A 164 -12.48 -1.74 5.02
CA THR A 164 -13.74 -1.04 4.75
C THR A 164 -14.55 -1.81 3.73
N CYS A 165 -15.82 -2.06 4.05
CA CYS A 165 -16.77 -2.68 3.15
C CYS A 165 -17.83 -1.65 2.73
N LEU A 166 -17.96 -1.44 1.42
CA LEU A 166 -19.03 -0.63 0.82
C LEU A 166 -20.14 -1.54 0.31
N THR A 167 -21.38 -1.25 0.68
CA THR A 167 -22.55 -1.85 0.03
C THR A 167 -22.87 -1.14 -1.28
N TYR A 168 -23.76 -1.73 -2.09
CA TYR A 168 -24.26 -1.06 -3.30
C TYR A 168 -24.93 0.29 -2.98
N ALA A 169 -25.70 0.35 -1.88
CA ALA A 169 -26.36 1.57 -1.43
C ALA A 169 -25.35 2.65 -1.00
N ASP A 170 -24.31 2.27 -0.26
CA ASP A 170 -23.27 3.22 0.19
C ASP A 170 -22.56 3.86 -1.01
N LEU A 171 -22.14 3.04 -1.98
CA LEU A 171 -21.48 3.53 -3.19
C LEU A 171 -22.40 4.47 -3.98
N HIS A 172 -23.66 4.09 -4.16
CA HIS A 172 -24.63 4.90 -4.87
C HIS A 172 -24.86 6.26 -4.20
N GLU A 173 -25.08 6.27 -2.88
CA GLU A 173 -25.35 7.51 -2.15
C GLU A 173 -24.16 8.48 -2.21
N ALA A 174 -22.94 7.98 -1.99
CA ALA A 174 -21.73 8.77 -2.09
C ALA A 174 -21.48 9.29 -3.52
N SER A 175 -21.70 8.45 -4.53
CA SER A 175 -21.59 8.84 -5.94
C SER A 175 -22.57 9.95 -6.30
N CYS A 176 -23.83 9.85 -5.86
CA CYS A 176 -24.84 10.89 -6.08
C CYS A 176 -24.45 12.23 -5.45
N ARG A 177 -23.87 12.23 -4.24
CA ARG A 177 -23.37 13.46 -3.60
C ARG A 177 -22.25 14.11 -4.41
N ILE A 178 -21.31 13.31 -4.91
CA ILE A 178 -20.22 13.81 -5.77
C ILE A 178 -20.79 14.36 -7.08
N ALA A 179 -21.73 13.64 -7.70
CA ALA A 179 -22.39 14.07 -8.92
C ALA A 179 -23.06 15.44 -8.76
N SER A 180 -23.83 15.65 -7.68
CA SER A 180 -24.42 16.94 -7.36
C SER A 180 -23.36 18.04 -7.23
N GLY A 181 -22.26 17.77 -6.51
CA GLY A 181 -21.17 18.73 -6.35
C GLY A 181 -20.43 19.07 -7.65
N LEU A 182 -20.34 18.15 -8.60
CA LEU A 182 -19.76 18.37 -9.93
C LEU A 182 -20.68 19.23 -10.80
N LEU A 183 -21.99 18.92 -10.80
CA LEU A 183 -23.00 19.69 -11.52
C LEU A 183 -23.09 21.14 -11.01
N GLU A 184 -23.02 21.35 -9.69
CA GLU A 184 -22.97 22.68 -9.08
C GLU A 184 -21.73 23.49 -9.50
N ARG A 185 -20.63 22.80 -9.84
CA ARG A 185 -19.39 23.42 -10.34
C ARG A 185 -19.40 23.60 -11.86
N GLY A 186 -20.52 23.29 -12.52
CA GLY A 186 -20.73 23.53 -13.94
C GLY A 186 -20.23 22.42 -14.86
N LEU A 187 -20.02 21.20 -14.36
CA LEU A 187 -19.73 20.06 -15.22
C LEU A 187 -20.89 19.85 -16.21
N ALA A 188 -20.58 19.83 -17.51
CA ALA A 188 -21.55 19.53 -18.56
C ALA A 188 -21.48 18.04 -18.96
N ALA A 189 -22.57 17.53 -19.53
CA ALA A 189 -22.61 16.18 -20.06
C ALA A 189 -21.54 15.98 -21.14
N GLY A 190 -20.76 14.90 -21.03
CA GLY A 190 -19.63 14.60 -21.91
C GLY A 190 -18.30 15.22 -21.51
N ASP A 191 -18.27 16.12 -20.51
CA ASP A 191 -17.02 16.67 -20.00
C ASP A 191 -16.17 15.57 -19.36
N ARG A 192 -14.85 15.66 -19.56
CA ARG A 192 -13.88 14.71 -19.02
C ARG A 192 -13.41 15.16 -17.65
N VAL A 193 -13.48 14.26 -16.68
CA VAL A 193 -13.04 14.49 -15.30
C VAL A 193 -11.91 13.54 -14.98
N ALA A 194 -10.71 14.09 -14.76
CA ALA A 194 -9.60 13.29 -14.29
C ALA A 194 -9.83 12.89 -12.83
N VAL A 195 -9.70 11.59 -12.53
CA VAL A 195 -9.84 11.05 -11.17
C VAL A 195 -8.48 10.54 -10.73
N MET A 196 -7.81 11.31 -9.88
CA MET A 196 -6.49 10.99 -9.33
C MET A 196 -6.58 10.80 -7.82
N LEU A 197 -7.04 9.62 -7.44
CA LEU A 197 -7.20 9.16 -6.07
C LEU A 197 -6.48 7.80 -5.91
N PRO A 198 -6.01 7.46 -4.70
CA PRO A 198 -5.62 6.08 -4.39
C PRO A 198 -6.78 5.11 -4.69
N THR A 199 -6.51 3.83 -4.94
CA THR A 199 -7.57 2.82 -5.15
C THR A 199 -8.26 2.47 -3.82
N ASP A 200 -8.98 3.43 -3.26
CA ASP A 200 -9.75 3.36 -2.04
C ASP A 200 -11.25 3.62 -2.33
N ALA A 201 -12.05 3.82 -1.28
CA ALA A 201 -13.48 4.08 -1.41
C ALA A 201 -13.74 5.33 -2.27
N ALA A 202 -13.00 6.41 -2.04
CA ALA A 202 -13.19 7.69 -2.70
C ALA A 202 -12.97 7.58 -4.22
N PHE A 203 -12.08 6.70 -4.68
CA PHE A 203 -11.92 6.43 -6.11
C PHE A 203 -13.20 5.90 -6.75
N PHE A 204 -13.82 4.87 -6.18
CA PHE A 204 -15.05 4.28 -6.73
C PHE A 204 -16.22 5.27 -6.66
N GLU A 205 -16.35 5.96 -5.53
CA GLU A 205 -17.37 6.99 -5.34
C GLU A 205 -17.22 8.12 -6.36
N ALA A 206 -15.99 8.61 -6.60
CA ALA A 206 -15.74 9.65 -7.59
C ALA A 206 -15.96 9.16 -9.02
N PHE A 207 -15.52 7.95 -9.34
CA PHE A 207 -15.69 7.35 -10.66
C PHE A 207 -17.17 7.27 -11.04
N PHE A 208 -18.01 6.70 -10.18
CA PHE A 208 -19.45 6.63 -10.41
C PHE A 208 -20.11 8.00 -10.29
N GLY A 209 -19.65 8.87 -9.40
CA GLY A 209 -20.17 10.24 -9.30
C GLY A 209 -19.99 11.05 -10.58
N VAL A 210 -18.86 10.89 -11.29
CA VAL A 210 -18.66 11.50 -12.61
C VAL A 210 -19.65 10.93 -13.63
N LEU A 211 -19.87 9.61 -13.65
CA LEU A 211 -20.83 8.97 -14.55
C LEU A 211 -22.26 9.45 -14.28
N TYR A 212 -22.67 9.54 -13.02
CA TYR A 212 -23.99 10.05 -12.62
C TYR A 212 -24.18 11.53 -12.98
N ALA A 213 -23.10 12.33 -12.98
CA ALA A 213 -23.14 13.71 -13.46
C ALA A 213 -23.19 13.81 -15.01
N GLY A 214 -23.14 12.70 -15.73
CA GLY A 214 -23.09 12.64 -17.19
C GLY A 214 -21.71 12.94 -17.78
N GLY A 215 -20.66 13.01 -16.94
CA GLY A 215 -19.28 13.20 -17.35
C GLY A 215 -18.59 11.89 -17.74
N VAL A 216 -17.36 12.02 -18.23
CA VAL A 216 -16.48 10.91 -18.61
C VAL A 216 -15.33 10.82 -17.61
N PRO A 217 -15.30 9.80 -16.72
CA PRO A 217 -14.20 9.64 -15.79
C PRO A 217 -12.93 9.20 -16.53
N VAL A 218 -11.81 9.85 -16.20
CA VAL A 218 -10.47 9.54 -16.73
C VAL A 218 -9.58 9.16 -15.54
N PRO A 219 -9.48 7.86 -15.19
CA PRO A 219 -8.62 7.40 -14.11
C PRO A 219 -7.16 7.75 -14.39
N VAL A 220 -6.55 8.48 -13.47
CA VAL A 220 -5.12 8.81 -13.49
C VAL A 220 -4.54 8.34 -12.17
N TYR A 221 -3.73 7.29 -12.19
CA TYR A 221 -3.13 6.81 -10.95
C TYR A 221 -2.17 7.88 -10.39
N PRO A 222 -2.30 8.27 -9.10
CA PRO A 222 -1.31 9.12 -8.49
C PRO A 222 0.06 8.42 -8.54
N PRO A 223 1.17 9.15 -8.74
CA PRO A 223 2.47 8.52 -8.68
C PRO A 223 2.71 7.95 -7.30
N PHE A 224 3.45 6.85 -7.29
CA PHE A 224 3.84 6.12 -6.08
C PHE A 224 4.61 6.96 -5.03
N ARG A 225 5.06 8.19 -5.33
CA ARG A 225 5.75 9.08 -4.39
C ARG A 225 5.18 10.49 -4.40
N ARG A 226 4.90 11.05 -3.21
CA ARG A 226 4.44 12.45 -3.02
C ARG A 226 5.43 13.47 -3.61
N ALA A 227 6.73 13.24 -3.47
CA ALA A 227 7.79 14.08 -4.03
C ALA A 227 7.85 14.05 -5.57
N GLN A 228 7.19 13.07 -6.21
CA GLN A 228 7.13 12.92 -7.67
C GLN A 228 5.76 13.29 -8.23
N VAL A 229 4.81 13.76 -7.41
CA VAL A 229 3.48 14.22 -7.85
C VAL A 229 3.59 15.26 -8.95
N GLU A 230 4.42 16.27 -8.73
CA GLU A 230 4.57 17.37 -9.68
C GLU A 230 5.22 16.91 -11.00
N GLU A 231 6.23 16.04 -10.93
CA GLU A 231 6.90 15.47 -12.11
C GLU A 231 6.00 14.49 -12.87
N HIS A 232 5.24 13.65 -12.16
CA HIS A 232 4.29 12.72 -12.76
C HIS A 232 3.12 13.45 -13.38
N LEU A 233 2.56 14.46 -12.71
CA LEU A 233 1.55 15.35 -13.28
C LEU A 233 2.10 16.06 -14.51
N ARG A 234 3.37 16.48 -14.53
CA ARG A 234 4.01 17.07 -15.72
C ARG A 234 4.16 16.06 -16.86
N ARG A 235 4.50 14.80 -16.58
CA ARG A 235 4.56 13.70 -17.58
C ARG A 235 3.17 13.29 -18.08
N GLN A 236 2.18 13.25 -17.19
CA GLN A 236 0.77 12.96 -17.47
C GLN A 236 0.00 14.18 -17.97
N ALA A 237 0.58 15.38 -17.96
CA ALA A 237 -0.03 16.59 -18.53
C ALA A 237 -0.30 16.43 -20.03
N GLY A 238 0.40 15.50 -20.71
CA GLY A 238 0.07 15.08 -22.06
C GLY A 238 -1.24 14.28 -22.11
N ILE A 239 -1.45 13.35 -21.18
CA ILE A 239 -2.69 12.57 -21.04
C ILE A 239 -3.86 13.48 -20.67
N LEU A 240 -3.68 14.37 -19.68
CA LEU A 240 -4.72 15.30 -19.24
C LEU A 240 -5.09 16.33 -20.32
N ARG A 241 -4.11 16.84 -21.08
CA ARG A 241 -4.39 17.71 -22.24
C ARG A 241 -5.02 16.96 -23.39
N ASN A 242 -4.57 15.75 -23.70
CA ASN A 242 -5.16 14.93 -24.75
C ASN A 242 -6.58 14.49 -24.39
N ALA A 243 -6.82 14.24 -23.10
CA ALA A 243 -8.13 13.99 -22.53
C ALA A 243 -8.92 15.29 -22.29
N GLU A 244 -8.42 16.47 -22.69
CA GLU A 244 -8.97 17.82 -22.45
C GLU A 244 -9.84 17.90 -21.18
N ALA A 245 -9.29 17.41 -20.06
CA ALA A 245 -10.03 17.28 -18.83
C ALA A 245 -10.25 18.67 -18.23
N GLY A 246 -11.51 19.09 -18.13
CA GLY A 246 -11.90 20.38 -17.54
C GLY A 246 -11.92 20.37 -16.01
N PHE A 247 -11.94 19.17 -15.42
CA PHE A 247 -12.02 18.94 -13.98
C PHE A 247 -11.01 17.90 -13.53
N LEU A 248 -10.53 18.05 -12.29
CA LEU A 248 -9.62 17.12 -11.64
C LEU A 248 -10.11 16.86 -10.21
N VAL A 249 -10.36 15.59 -9.88
CA VAL A 249 -10.66 15.11 -8.54
C VAL A 249 -9.38 14.54 -7.92
N VAL A 250 -9.00 15.10 -6.77
CA VAL A 250 -7.79 14.71 -6.02
C VAL A 250 -8.06 14.70 -4.53
N THR A 251 -7.18 14.04 -3.77
CA THR A 251 -7.18 14.17 -2.31
C THR A 251 -6.76 15.59 -1.89
N PRO A 252 -7.19 16.08 -0.71
CA PRO A 252 -6.86 17.43 -0.23
C PRO A 252 -5.36 17.74 -0.21
N GLU A 253 -4.52 16.72 0.05
CA GLU A 253 -3.07 16.84 0.13
C GLU A 253 -2.43 17.21 -1.22
N LEU A 254 -3.08 16.84 -2.33
CA LEU A 254 -2.59 17.08 -3.68
C LEU A 254 -3.13 18.38 -4.30
N ARG A 255 -4.03 19.08 -3.60
CA ARG A 255 -4.69 20.30 -4.09
C ARG A 255 -3.72 21.47 -4.31
N ASN A 256 -2.59 21.49 -3.61
CA ASN A 256 -1.62 22.60 -3.62
C ASN A 256 -0.35 22.31 -4.44
N VAL A 257 -0.27 21.17 -5.15
CA VAL A 257 0.96 20.77 -5.89
C VAL A 257 1.05 21.43 -7.28
N GLY A 258 0.14 22.33 -7.63
CA GLY A 258 0.06 22.94 -8.95
C GLY A 258 -0.30 24.43 -8.98
N SER A 259 -0.08 25.15 -7.87
CA SER A 259 -0.20 26.63 -7.83
C SER A 259 1.11 27.32 -8.18
#